data_AF-A0A7J3RCV3-F1
#
_entry.id   AF-A0A7J3RCV3-F1
#
_cell.length_a   1.000
_cell.length_b   1.000
_cell.length_c   1.000
_cell.angle_alpha   90.00
_cell.angle_beta   90.00
_cell.angle_gamma   90.00
#
_symmetry.space_group_name_H-M   'P 1'
#
loop_
_entity.id
_entity.type
_entity.pdbx_description
1 polymer ?
#
loop_
_entity_poly.entity_id
_entity_poly.type
_entity_poly.pdbx_seq_one_letter_code
_entity_poly.pdbx_strand_id
1 'polypeptide(L)'
;MDMILQEIEVWYAIPAIRREFALEMLKNGIKKAEIAKKLGITKAAVSQYLTKKRAQEMKFNKALKREIKKSVKRIIEGENPLKEIQKIISILRKKNFICKFHMSKEKIEKKCRICFKNE
;
A
#
# COMPACT_ATOMS: atom_id res chain seq x y z
N MET A 1 -7.51 21.38 -5.40
CA MET A 1 -8.15 20.41 -6.30
C MET A 1 -8.33 19.18 -5.46
N ASP A 2 -9.57 18.92 -5.07
CA ASP A 2 -9.87 17.88 -4.08
C ASP A 2 -9.52 16.51 -4.67
N MET A 3 -8.56 15.81 -4.07
CA MET A 3 -8.17 14.48 -4.56
C MET A 3 -9.32 13.48 -4.43
N ILE A 4 -9.65 12.78 -5.52
CA ILE A 4 -10.64 11.70 -5.48
C ILE A 4 -10.04 10.41 -4.92
N LEU A 5 -10.88 9.49 -4.44
CA LEU A 5 -10.45 8.24 -3.80
C LEU A 5 -9.45 7.45 -4.67
N GLN A 6 -9.72 7.34 -5.96
CA GLN A 6 -8.88 6.61 -6.90
C GLN A 6 -7.49 7.26 -7.03
N GLU A 7 -7.39 8.58 -7.04
CA GLU A 7 -6.09 9.28 -7.07
C GLU A 7 -5.28 8.97 -5.82
N ILE A 8 -5.94 8.96 -4.65
CA ILE A 8 -5.25 8.62 -3.40
C ILE A 8 -4.71 7.19 -3.44
N GLU A 9 -5.48 6.27 -4.00
CA GLU A 9 -5.08 4.87 -4.13
C GLU A 9 -3.92 4.69 -5.09
N VAL A 10 -3.99 5.28 -6.27
CA VAL A 10 -2.97 5.13 -7.31
C VAL A 10 -1.68 5.83 -6.90
N TRP A 11 -1.76 7.03 -6.31
CA TRP A 11 -0.58 7.85 -6.03
C TRP A 11 0.05 7.54 -4.67
N TYR A 12 -0.72 7.08 -3.68
CA TYR A 12 -0.20 6.83 -2.33
C TYR A 12 -0.37 5.40 -1.85
N ALA A 13 -1.58 4.84 -1.90
CA ALA A 13 -1.85 3.54 -1.28
C ALA A 13 -1.12 2.40 -1.99
N ILE A 14 -1.29 2.25 -3.30
CA ILE A 14 -0.66 1.19 -4.08
C ILE A 14 0.87 1.28 -4.00
N PRO A 15 1.51 2.45 -4.19
CA PRO A 15 2.95 2.58 -4.01
C PRO A 15 3.44 2.22 -2.61
N ALA A 16 2.69 2.58 -1.56
CA ALA A 16 3.04 2.23 -0.18
C ALA A 16 2.87 0.74 0.11
N ILE A 17 1.80 0.10 -0.39
CA ILE A 17 1.57 -1.34 -0.27
C ILE A 17 2.70 -2.11 -0.96
N ARG A 18 3.05 -1.75 -2.20
CA ARG A 18 4.14 -2.38 -2.95
C ARG A 18 5.49 -2.23 -2.23
N ARG A 19 5.76 -1.07 -1.63
CA ARG A 19 6.96 -0.86 -0.79
C ARG A 19 6.97 -1.85 0.38
N GLU A 20 5.89 -1.94 1.14
CA GLU A 20 5.84 -2.78 2.34
C GLU A 20 5.89 -4.27 1.99
N PHE A 21 5.28 -4.66 0.86
CA PHE A 21 5.42 -6.02 0.32
C PHE A 21 6.87 -6.34 -0.01
N ALA A 22 7.56 -5.46 -0.75
CA ALA A 22 8.96 -5.64 -1.09
C ALA A 22 9.87 -5.70 0.14
N LEU A 23 9.66 -4.81 1.12
CA LEU A 23 10.43 -4.79 2.37
C LEU A 23 10.22 -6.08 3.19
N GLU A 24 8.99 -6.58 3.27
CA GLU A 24 8.71 -7.81 4.01
C GLU A 24 9.20 -9.06 3.27
N MET A 25 9.12 -9.10 1.93
CA MET A 25 9.73 -10.18 1.13
C MET A 25 11.24 -10.26 1.34
N LEU A 26 11.94 -9.12 1.40
CA LEU A 26 13.38 -9.10 1.69
C LEU A 26 13.72 -9.68 3.06
N LYS A 27 12.89 -9.40 4.08
CA LYS A 27 13.07 -10.00 5.41
C LYS A 27 12.85 -11.52 5.41
N ASN A 28 12.06 -12.02 4.46
CA ASN A 28 11.88 -13.46 4.24
C ASN A 28 12.94 -14.05 3.30
N GLY A 29 14.04 -13.33 3.03
CA GLY A 29 15.18 -13.82 2.25
C GLY A 29 14.97 -13.80 0.73
N ILE A 30 13.87 -13.24 0.22
CA ILE A 30 13.59 -13.22 -1.22
C ILE A 30 14.51 -12.22 -1.92
N LYS A 31 15.15 -12.64 -3.01
CA LYS A 31 16.09 -11.79 -3.77
C LYS A 31 15.34 -10.67 -4.51
N LYS A 32 15.94 -9.47 -4.60
CA LYS A 32 15.35 -8.29 -5.28
C LYS A 32 14.84 -8.58 -6.70
N ALA A 33 15.55 -9.41 -7.45
CA ALA A 33 15.17 -9.81 -8.80
C ALA A 33 13.87 -10.61 -8.84
N GLU A 34 13.66 -11.49 -7.86
CA GLU A 34 12.45 -12.29 -7.72
C GLU A 34 11.28 -11.45 -7.22
N ILE A 35 11.54 -10.52 -6.28
CA ILE A 35 10.52 -9.55 -5.81
C ILE A 35 10.00 -8.72 -6.98
N ALA A 36 10.89 -8.23 -7.85
CA ALA A 36 10.53 -7.47 -9.05
C ALA A 36 9.58 -8.29 -9.96
N LYS A 37 9.92 -9.56 -10.21
CA LYS A 37 9.08 -10.49 -10.98
C LYS A 37 7.73 -10.73 -10.32
N LYS A 38 7.72 -11.14 -9.04
CA LYS A 38 6.50 -11.44 -8.28
C LYS A 38 5.57 -10.23 -8.23
N LEU A 39 6.07 -9.03 -7.96
CA LEU A 39 5.23 -7.82 -7.84
C LEU A 39 4.92 -7.12 -9.17
N GLY A 40 5.46 -7.59 -10.29
CA GLY A 40 5.29 -6.94 -11.61
C GLY A 40 5.86 -5.52 -11.65
N ILE A 41 7.04 -5.31 -11.04
CA ILE A 41 7.73 -4.00 -11.00
C ILE A 41 9.20 -4.14 -11.41
N THR A 42 9.87 -3.02 -11.63
CA THR A 42 11.30 -3.04 -11.99
C THR A 42 12.20 -3.30 -10.77
N LYS A 43 13.39 -3.87 -10.99
CA LYS A 43 14.42 -3.99 -9.94
C LYS A 43 14.80 -2.61 -9.37
N ALA A 44 14.80 -1.58 -10.22
CA ALA A 44 15.03 -0.20 -9.81
C ALA A 44 13.96 0.29 -8.82
N ALA A 45 12.67 -0.02 -9.05
CA ALA A 45 11.60 0.31 -8.11
C ALA A 45 11.80 -0.37 -6.74
N VAL A 46 12.23 -1.64 -6.71
CA VAL A 46 12.58 -2.34 -5.47
C VAL A 46 13.73 -1.64 -4.74
N SER A 47 14.78 -1.23 -5.45
CA SER A 47 15.89 -0.47 -4.85
C SER A 47 15.45 0.93 -4.34
N GLN A 48 14.54 1.60 -5.05
CA GLN A 48 13.98 2.89 -4.61
C GLN A 48 13.12 2.76 -3.35
N TYR A 49 12.42 1.64 -3.17
CA TYR A 49 11.70 1.33 -1.94
C TYR A 49 12.64 1.17 -0.73
N LEU A 50 13.82 0.59 -0.93
CA LEU A 50 14.82 0.39 0.12
C LEU A 50 15.53 1.67 0.54
N THR A 51 15.90 2.47 -0.45
CA THR A 51 16.53 3.79 -0.23
C THR A 51 15.55 4.84 0.26
N LYS A 52 14.30 4.43 0.57
CA LYS A 52 13.31 5.29 1.22
C LYS A 52 12.93 6.52 0.38
N LYS A 53 13.28 6.57 -0.91
CA LYS A 53 13.01 7.71 -1.79
C LYS A 53 11.56 7.77 -2.29
N ARG A 54 10.79 6.68 -2.19
CA ARG A 54 9.42 6.57 -2.74
C ARG A 54 8.37 6.15 -1.70
N ALA A 55 7.17 6.72 -1.84
CA ALA A 55 5.92 6.37 -1.14
C ALA A 55 5.87 6.58 0.38
N GLN A 56 6.82 7.29 0.99
CA GLN A 56 6.95 7.42 2.45
C GLN A 56 5.73 7.97 3.20
N GLU A 57 4.88 8.69 2.47
CA GLU A 57 3.83 9.51 3.04
C GLU A 57 2.77 8.66 3.76
N MET A 58 2.49 7.46 3.26
CA MET A 58 1.54 6.55 3.86
C MET A 58 2.26 5.54 4.78
N LYS A 59 2.08 5.72 6.10
CA LYS A 59 2.65 4.85 7.15
C LYS A 59 1.60 3.88 7.69
N PHE A 60 1.92 2.59 7.69
CA PHE A 60 1.01 1.57 8.21
C PHE A 60 1.24 1.23 9.68
N ASN A 61 0.15 1.15 10.44
CA ASN A 61 0.16 0.75 11.85
C ASN A 61 0.43 -0.75 12.03
N LYS A 62 0.61 -1.20 13.28
CA LYS A 62 0.89 -2.62 13.61
C LYS A 62 -0.17 -3.57 13.04
N ALA A 63 -1.45 -3.19 13.07
CA ALA A 63 -2.53 -4.04 12.58
C ALA A 63 -2.44 -4.26 11.05
N LEU A 64 -2.24 -3.20 10.27
CA LEU A 64 -2.04 -3.31 8.82
C LEU A 64 -0.76 -4.06 8.47
N LYS A 65 0.34 -3.84 9.22
CA LYS A 65 1.57 -4.60 9.03
C LYS A 65 1.39 -6.10 9.23
N ARG A 66 0.52 -6.54 10.16
CA ARG A 66 0.17 -7.97 10.30
C ARG A 66 -0.53 -8.51 9.06
N GLU A 67 -1.47 -7.76 8.49
CA GLU A 67 -2.17 -8.17 7.26
C GLU A 67 -1.22 -8.19 6.05
N ILE A 68 -0.26 -7.26 5.97
CA ILE A 68 0.81 -7.27 4.97
C ILE A 68 1.66 -8.52 5.08
N LYS A 69 2.11 -8.90 6.30
CA LYS A 69 2.89 -10.14 6.52
C LYS A 69 2.16 -11.37 6.02
N LYS A 70 0.87 -11.51 6.35
CA LYS A 70 0.03 -12.62 5.88
C LYS A 70 -0.07 -12.64 4.36
N SER A 71 -0.23 -11.47 3.75
CA SER A 71 -0.37 -11.32 2.30
C SER A 71 0.94 -11.66 1.58
N VAL A 72 2.07 -11.21 2.10
CA VAL A 72 3.40 -11.53 1.57
C VAL A 72 3.69 -13.02 1.63
N LYS A 73 3.34 -13.70 2.73
CA LYS A 73 3.48 -15.16 2.82
C LYS A 73 2.72 -15.87 1.69
N ARG A 74 1.45 -15.49 1.45
CA ARG A 74 0.64 -16.04 0.35
C ARG A 74 1.25 -15.77 -1.03
N ILE A 75 1.80 -14.57 -1.27
CA ILE A 75 2.45 -14.23 -2.56
C ILE A 75 3.72 -15.07 -2.77
N ILE A 76 4.48 -15.31 -1.69
CA ILE A 76 5.66 -16.19 -1.76
C ILE A 76 5.21 -17.61 -2.15
N GLU A 77 4.11 -18.09 -1.57
CA GLU A 77 3.48 -19.40 -1.83
C GLU A 77 2.74 -19.49 -3.18
N GLY A 78 2.66 -18.41 -3.98
CA GLY A 78 2.15 -18.43 -5.35
C GLY A 78 0.82 -17.71 -5.59
N GLU A 79 0.24 -17.07 -4.56
CA GLU A 79 -0.98 -16.25 -4.73
C GLU A 79 -0.73 -15.00 -5.57
N ASN A 80 -1.77 -14.53 -6.27
CA ASN A 80 -1.71 -13.37 -7.13
C ASN A 80 -1.47 -12.07 -6.31
N PRO A 81 -0.37 -11.34 -6.54
CA PRO A 81 -0.08 -10.10 -5.85
C PRO A 81 -1.13 -9.01 -6.05
N LEU A 82 -1.81 -8.96 -7.21
CA LEU A 82 -2.88 -8.00 -7.45
C LEU A 82 -4.04 -8.23 -6.48
N LYS A 83 -4.44 -9.49 -6.27
CA LYS A 83 -5.49 -9.87 -5.32
C LYS A 83 -5.13 -9.43 -3.90
N GLU A 84 -3.87 -9.61 -3.52
CA GLU A 84 -3.36 -9.22 -2.21
C GLU A 84 -3.26 -7.70 -2.04
N ILE A 85 -2.87 -6.96 -3.08
CA ILE A 85 -2.92 -5.49 -3.08
C ILE A 85 -4.36 -5.00 -2.88
N GLN A 86 -5.32 -5.56 -3.63
CA GLN A 86 -6.74 -5.20 -3.51
C GLN A 86 -7.30 -5.49 -2.11
N LYS A 87 -6.90 -6.62 -1.51
CA LYS A 87 -7.24 -6.94 -0.11
C LYS A 87 -6.76 -5.86 0.85
N ILE A 88 -5.50 -5.42 0.74
CA ILE A 88 -4.98 -4.36 1.61
C ILE A 88 -5.72 -3.04 1.37
N ILE A 89 -6.01 -2.67 0.11
CA ILE A 89 -6.81 -1.48 -0.23
C ILE A 89 -8.20 -1.54 0.44
N SER A 90 -8.89 -2.68 0.37
CA SER A 90 -10.20 -2.86 1.02
C SER A 90 -10.12 -2.65 2.53
N ILE A 91 -9.05 -3.12 3.18
CA ILE A 91 -8.83 -2.88 4.63
C ILE A 91 -8.59 -1.39 4.91
N LEU A 92 -7.82 -0.70 4.05
CA LEU A 92 -7.59 0.75 4.16
C LEU A 92 -8.89 1.55 4.02
N ARG A 93 -9.77 1.16 3.08
CA ARG A 93 -11.11 1.75 2.90
C ARG A 93 -11.98 1.54 4.14
N LYS A 94 -12.16 0.29 4.57
CA LYS A 94 -13.04 -0.07 5.72
C LYS A 94 -12.63 0.59 7.04
N LYS A 95 -11.33 0.83 7.24
CA LYS A 95 -10.81 1.47 8.47
C LYS A 95 -10.78 3.00 8.41
N ASN A 96 -11.40 3.62 7.39
CA ASN A 96 -11.34 5.06 7.12
C ASN A 96 -9.89 5.60 7.05
N PHE A 97 -8.92 4.74 6.72
CA PHE A 97 -7.51 5.12 6.72
C PHE A 97 -7.23 6.10 5.57
N ILE A 98 -7.86 5.88 4.42
CA ILE A 98 -7.77 6.76 3.26
C ILE A 98 -8.38 8.14 3.58
N CYS A 99 -9.53 8.18 4.26
CA CYS A 99 -10.14 9.44 4.69
C CYS A 99 -9.24 10.24 5.64
N LYS A 100 -8.60 9.56 6.61
CA LYS A 100 -7.66 10.20 7.54
C LYS A 100 -6.42 10.74 6.83
N PHE A 101 -5.89 9.97 5.87
CA PHE A 101 -4.75 10.41 5.06
C PHE A 101 -5.11 11.63 4.20
N HIS A 102 -6.27 11.61 3.54
CA HIS A 102 -6.79 12.73 2.75
C HIS A 102 -6.87 14.03 3.58
N MET A 103 -7.56 13.97 4.73
CA MET A 103 -7.71 15.14 5.62
C MET A 103 -6.37 15.70 6.11
N SER A 104 -5.36 14.84 6.31
CA SER A 104 -4.01 15.27 6.72
C SER A 104 -3.25 16.05 5.64
N LYS A 105 -3.59 15.86 4.36
CA LYS A 105 -2.91 16.50 3.22
C LYS A 105 -3.52 17.84 2.85
N GLU A 106 -4.84 17.99 2.96
CA GLU A 106 -5.56 19.16 2.47
C GLU A 106 -6.06 20.12 3.57
N LYS A 107 -5.74 19.90 4.86
CA LYS A 107 -6.22 20.72 5.99
C LYS A 107 -7.75 20.93 5.98
N ILE A 108 -8.50 19.89 5.62
CA ILE A 108 -9.96 19.95 5.54
C ILE A 108 -10.57 19.96 6.94
N GLU A 109 -11.20 21.07 7.33
CA GLU A 109 -11.77 21.27 8.68
C GLU A 109 -13.12 20.57 8.92
N LYS A 110 -13.85 20.12 7.89
CA LYS A 110 -15.22 19.61 8.04
C LYS A 110 -15.50 18.35 7.21
N LYS A 111 -16.18 17.38 7.85
CA LYS A 111 -16.76 16.12 7.32
C LYS A 111 -16.45 15.83 5.84
N CYS A 112 -15.38 15.08 5.59
CA CYS A 112 -15.06 14.52 4.27
C CYS A 112 -16.22 13.62 3.78
N ARG A 113 -16.77 13.92 2.59
CA ARG A 113 -17.84 13.12 1.93
C ARG A 113 -17.37 12.42 0.64
N ILE A 114 -16.07 12.50 0.33
CA ILE A 114 -15.51 12.12 -0.98
C ILE A 114 -15.28 10.61 -1.09
N CYS A 115 -14.70 10.01 -0.06
CA CYS A 115 -14.58 8.55 0.02
C CYS A 115 -15.94 8.02 0.45
N PHE A 116 -16.72 7.54 -0.52
CA PHE A 116 -18.07 6.97 -0.38
C PHE A 116 -18.38 6.47 1.05
N LYS A 117 -19.44 7.01 1.66
CA LYS A 117 -20.06 6.37 2.82
C LYS A 117 -20.41 4.96 2.37
N ASN A 118 -19.72 3.95 2.91
CA ASN A 118 -20.24 2.60 2.82
C ASN A 118 -21.49 2.60 3.70
N GLU A 119 -22.64 2.47 3.06
CA GLU A 119 -23.88 2.02 3.71
C GLU A 119 -23.66 0.72 4.48
#